data_AF-A0A174I1V1-F1
#
_entry.id   AF-A0A174I1V1-F1
#
_cell.length_a   1.000
_cell.length_b   1.000
_cell.length_c   1.000
_cell.angle_alpha   90.00
_cell.angle_beta   90.00
_cell.angle_gamma   90.00
#
_symmetry.space_group_name_H-M   'P 1'
#
loop_
_entity.id
_entity.type
_entity.pdbx_description
1 polymer ?
#
loop_
_entity_poly.entity_id
_entity_poly.type
_entity_poly.pdbx_seq_one_letter_code
_entity_poly.pdbx_strand_id
1 'polypeptide(L)' 'MKKIIFLLLCIVAVLSAKYFSSHKNVQSELLLYNIEALAAGEHAQQGRCFGTGTLDCPVSHDKVEYIFGGYSLEDLY' A
#
# COMPACT_ATOMS: atom_id res chain seq x y z
N MET A 1 -41.73 7.70 -30.91
CA MET A 1 -41.14 6.40 -30.52
C MET A 1 -39.64 6.51 -30.24
N LYS A 2 -38.77 6.71 -31.26
CA LYS A 2 -37.29 6.70 -31.10
C LYS A 2 -36.73 7.77 -30.14
N LYS A 3 -37.32 8.98 -30.12
CA LYS A 3 -36.93 10.05 -29.17
C LYS A 3 -37.30 9.74 -27.71
N ILE A 4 -38.41 9.03 -27.49
CA ILE A 4 -38.87 8.62 -26.15
C ILE A 4 -37.97 7.51 -25.61
N ILE A 5 -37.62 6.54 -26.46
CA ILE A 5 -36.68 5.47 -26.13
C ILE A 5 -35.30 6.05 -25.75
N PHE A 6 -34.83 7.04 -26.50
CA PHE A 6 -33.56 7.73 -26.20
C PHE A 6 -33.61 8.44 -24.84
N LEU A 7 -34.72 9.14 -24.54
CA LEU A 7 -34.93 9.81 -23.26
C LEU A 7 -34.93 8.83 -22.07
N LEU A 8 -35.57 7.68 -22.22
CA LEU A 8 -35.59 6.64 -21.19
C LEU A 8 -34.19 6.06 -20.94
N LEU A 9 -33.41 5.82 -22.01
CA LEU A 9 -32.01 5.38 -21.90
C LEU A 9 -31.14 6.39 -21.14
N CYS A 10 -31.29 7.68 -21.44
CA CYS A 10 -30.56 8.74 -20.71
C CYS A 10 -30.91 8.75 -19.22
N ILE A 11 -32.19 8.59 -18.86
CA ILE A 11 -32.62 8.55 -17.46
C ILE A 11 -31.99 7.35 -16.73
N VAL A 12 -32.02 6.16 -17.33
CA VAL A 12 -31.41 4.96 -16.75
C VAL A 12 -29.89 5.13 -16.58
N ALA A 13 -29.21 5.72 -17.55
CA ALA A 13 -27.77 6.00 -17.48
C ALA A 13 -27.41 6.96 -16.34
N VAL A 14 -28.20 8.01 -16.14
CA VAL A 14 -27.98 8.97 -15.04
C VAL A 14 -28.22 8.32 -13.68
N LEU A 15 -29.30 7.53 -13.53
CA LEU A 15 -29.62 6.83 -12.28
C LEU A 15 -28.55 5.80 -11.92
N SER A 16 -28.09 5.01 -12.89
CA SER A 16 -27.03 4.03 -12.68
C SER A 16 -25.69 4.69 -12.32
N ALA A 17 -25.31 5.80 -12.99
CA ALA A 17 -24.11 6.55 -12.63
C ALA A 17 -24.17 7.11 -11.20
N LYS A 18 -25.32 7.60 -10.75
CA LYS A 18 -25.53 8.06 -9.36
C LYS A 18 -25.43 6.93 -8.36
N TYR A 19 -26.03 5.78 -8.66
CA TYR A 19 -25.96 4.58 -7.82
C TYR A 19 -24.53 4.06 -7.68
N PHE A 20 -23.80 3.92 -8.80
CA PHE A 20 -22.39 3.51 -8.79
C PHE A 20 -21.48 4.52 -8.09
N SER A 21 -21.71 5.82 -8.30
CA SER A 21 -20.93 6.87 -7.62
C SER A 21 -21.17 6.91 -6.11
N SER A 22 -22.32 6.43 -5.64
CA SER A 22 -22.63 6.30 -4.21
C SER A 22 -21.92 5.10 -3.58
N HIS A 23 -21.55 4.10 -4.38
CA HIS A 23 -20.72 2.99 -3.94
C HIS A 23 -19.27 3.46 -3.88
N LYS A 24 -18.95 4.26 -2.85
CA LYS A 24 -17.56 4.46 -2.46
C LYS A 24 -16.98 3.07 -2.24
N ASN A 25 -15.87 2.76 -2.90
CA ASN A 25 -15.08 1.59 -2.59
C ASN A 25 -14.61 1.72 -1.15
N VAL A 26 -15.45 1.30 -0.20
CA VAL A 26 -15.05 1.01 1.16
C VAL A 26 -14.27 -0.29 1.03
N GLN A 27 -13.00 -0.15 0.66
CA GLN A 27 -12.06 -1.22 0.87
C GLN A 27 -12.14 -1.52 2.36
N SER A 28 -12.62 -2.71 2.69
CA SER A 28 -12.81 -3.09 4.08
C SER A 28 -11.42 -3.08 4.73
N GLU A 29 -11.26 -2.42 5.86
CA GLU A 29 -10.03 -2.46 6.68
C GLU A 29 -9.54 -3.91 6.88
N LEU A 30 -10.49 -4.85 6.98
CA LEU A 30 -10.25 -6.29 7.05
C LEU A 30 -9.54 -6.89 5.82
N LEU A 31 -9.73 -6.32 4.63
CA LEU A 31 -9.02 -6.73 3.40
C LEU A 31 -7.58 -6.18 3.38
N LEU A 32 -7.36 -4.97 3.92
CA LEU A 32 -6.02 -4.39 4.04
C LEU A 32 -5.17 -5.12 5.08
N TYR A 33 -5.78 -5.49 6.21
CA TYR A 33 -5.11 -6.20 7.31
C TYR A 33 -4.48 -7.52 6.86
N ASN A 34 -5.09 -8.22 5.88
CA ASN A 34 -4.53 -9.47 5.35
C ASN A 34 -3.30 -9.24 4.46
N ILE A 35 -3.20 -8.09 3.81
CA ILE A 35 -2.03 -7.71 3.01
C ILE A 35 -0.87 -7.37 3.94
N GLU A 36 -1.13 -6.59 4.98
CA GLU A 36 -0.11 -6.24 5.98
C GLU A 36 0.31 -7.45 6.84
N ALA A 37 -0.61 -8.34 7.19
CA ALA A 37 -0.30 -9.59 7.90
C ALA A 37 0.55 -10.56 7.05
N LEU A 38 0.40 -10.53 5.72
CA LEU A 38 1.24 -11.32 4.81
C LEU A 38 2.68 -10.80 4.76
N ALA A 39 2.89 -9.49 4.88
CA ALA A 39 4.20 -8.85 4.95
C ALA A 39 4.74 -8.71 6.39
N ALA A 40 3.98 -9.17 7.39
CA ALA A 40 4.40 -9.12 8.78
C ALA A 40 5.61 -10.03 8.99
N GLY A 41 6.75 -9.42 9.34
CA GLY A 41 8.03 -10.13 9.47
C GLY A 41 8.91 -10.11 8.22
N GLU A 42 8.45 -9.54 7.10
CA GLU A 42 9.32 -9.18 5.97
C GLU A 42 10.03 -7.83 6.18
N HIS A 43 9.65 -7.09 7.23
CA HIS A 43 10.38 -5.89 7.62
C HIS A 43 11.83 -6.27 7.91
N ALA A 44 12.74 -5.69 7.13
CA ALA A 44 14.15 -6.02 7.18
C ALA A 44 14.83 -5.39 8.39
N GLN A 45 14.41 -5.79 9.59
CA GLN A 45 14.82 -5.19 10.86
C GLN A 45 16.22 -5.56 11.33
N GLN A 46 16.99 -6.28 10.54
CA GLN A 46 18.33 -6.65 10.97
C GLN A 46 19.29 -6.26 9.86
N GLY A 47 19.67 -4.98 9.89
CA GLY A 47 20.82 -4.49 9.15
C GLY A 47 22.00 -5.41 9.46
N ARG A 48 22.44 -6.19 8.47
CA ARG A 48 23.61 -7.05 8.61
C ARG A 48 24.85 -6.19 8.49
N CYS A 49 25.71 -6.28 9.49
CA CYS A 49 26.91 -5.47 9.63
C CYS A 49 28.14 -6.32 9.27
N PHE A 50 29.02 -5.79 8.42
CA PHE A 50 30.20 -6.52 7.92
C PHE A 50 31.48 -5.68 7.94
N GLY A 51 32.59 -6.36 8.20
CA GLY A 51 33.93 -5.76 8.21
C GLY A 51 34.18 -4.89 9.45
N THR A 52 35.32 -4.20 9.43
CA THR A 52 35.70 -3.24 10.48
C THR A 52 35.90 -1.90 9.81
N GLY A 53 35.21 -0.88 10.28
CA GLY A 53 35.19 0.42 9.62
C GLY A 53 34.82 1.54 10.57
N THR A 54 34.09 2.54 10.08
CA THR A 54 33.70 3.72 10.88
C THR A 54 32.19 3.84 11.07
N LEU A 55 31.40 3.04 10.36
CA LEU A 55 29.93 3.06 10.45
C LEU A 55 29.50 2.37 11.74
N ASP A 56 28.48 2.90 12.41
CA ASP A 56 27.95 2.34 13.65
C ASP A 56 26.84 1.33 13.34
N CYS A 57 27.03 0.06 13.70
CA CYS A 57 26.03 -0.97 13.47
C CYS A 57 24.82 -0.73 14.38
N PRO A 58 23.60 -0.54 13.86
CA PRO A 58 22.44 -0.21 14.69
C PRO A 58 21.98 -1.35 15.62
N VAL A 59 22.43 -2.58 15.36
CA VAL A 59 22.07 -3.77 16.15
C VAL A 59 23.12 -4.09 17.22
N SER A 60 24.41 -4.03 16.89
CA SER A 60 25.49 -4.41 17.82
C SER A 60 26.32 -3.24 18.35
N HIS A 61 26.17 -2.04 17.77
CA HIS A 61 26.97 -0.83 18.05
C HIS A 61 28.47 -0.98 17.77
N ASP A 62 28.86 -2.02 17.02
CA ASP A 62 30.23 -2.18 16.56
C ASP A 62 30.52 -1.26 15.37
N LYS A 63 31.80 -0.90 15.22
CA LYS A 63 32.27 -0.12 14.07
C LYS A 63 32.56 -1.03 12.87
N VAL A 64 31.77 -0.89 11.82
CA VAL A 64 31.78 -1.75 10.63
C VAL A 64 31.99 -0.97 9.33
N GLU A 65 32.34 -1.69 8.26
CA GLU A 65 32.59 -1.10 6.94
C GLU A 65 31.31 -1.00 6.11
N TYR A 66 30.40 -1.98 6.25
CA TYR A 66 29.14 -2.02 5.51
C TYR A 66 27.97 -2.40 6.41
N ILE A 67 26.81 -1.77 6.16
CA ILE A 67 25.52 -2.11 6.79
C ILE A 67 24.52 -2.39 5.66
N PHE A 68 23.97 -3.61 5.64
CA PHE A 68 22.97 -4.04 4.64
C PHE A 68 21.63 -4.31 5.32
N GLY A 69 20.65 -3.43 5.11
CA GLY A 69 19.25 -3.65 5.49
C GLY A 69 18.38 -3.85 4.25
N GLY A 70 17.13 -4.26 4.47
CA GLY A 70 16.10 -4.14 3.44
C GLY A 70 15.48 -2.76 3.48
N TYR A 71 14.92 -2.34 2.36
CA TYR A 71 14.32 -1.03 2.17
C TYR A 71 12.91 -1.02 2.77
N SER A 72 12.61 -0.14 3.72
CA SER A 72 11.24 0.12 4.18
C SER A 72 10.64 1.28 3.39
N LEU A 73 9.41 1.12 2.89
CA LEU A 73 8.69 2.20 2.20
C LEU A 73 8.16 3.28 3.16
N GLU A 74 8.23 3.05 4.46
CA GLU A 74 7.77 3.96 5.50
C GLU A 74 8.78 5.07 5.82
N ASP A 75 10.08 4.88 5.53
CA ASP A 75 11.14 5.87 5.80
C ASP A 75 11.18 7.03 4.77
N LEU A 76 10.21 7.07 3.85
CA LEU A 76 10.09 8.08 2.78
C LEU A 76 9.02 9.16 3.04
N TYR A 77 8.34 9.12 4.19
CA TYR A 77 7.29 10.07 4.57
C TYR A 77 7.63 10.90 5.80
#